data_AF-A0A6M0Q966-F1
#
_entry.id   AF-A0A6M0Q966-F1
#
_cell.length_a   1.000
_cell.length_b   1.000
_cell.length_c   1.000
_cell.angle_alpha   90.00
_cell.angle_beta   90.00
_cell.angle_gamma   90.00
#
_symmetry.space_group_name_H-M   'P 1'
#
loop_
_entity.id
_entity.type
_entity.pdbx_description
1 polymer ?
#
loop_
_entity_poly.entity_id
_entity_poly.type
_entity_poly.pdbx_seq_one_letter_code
_entity_poly.pdbx_strand_id
1 'polypeptide(L)'
;MNRGYAGLYNGHYLRSSYEFAYAMYLDYYFIPWGYEDHTFDLGFKQYKPDFFFYDQNGKLIKIVEIKSRNIEAKAEAKKALNSIKERYKIDCELLSYEELLELYRPLPFSLNSVISQWIKSKDTSINKATFGEHNGHYNLKHSVSAKKKIGEHTKRLWSSDSEARRRMQAGLRKSGIKKGYIKVPRENRLCEGCTKEFQVLITSSQRFCSQLCSGKFAIIKATERYVEKRKTIHQDIKEYIIQWSITNKKTVSETPLNKIKTTLTPLVDDIQKLFGVKDFRVISKAVFGEDRGRKELIMFMKKVCNEKIC
;
A
#
# COMPACT_ATOMS: atom_id res chain seq x y z
N MET A 1 -20.48 -24.50 -3.20
CA MET A 1 -19.04 -24.52 -3.54
C MET A 1 -18.35 -23.47 -2.68
N ASN A 2 -17.87 -23.84 -1.49
CA ASN A 2 -17.19 -22.89 -0.59
C ASN A 2 -15.81 -22.58 -1.17
N ARG A 3 -15.71 -21.49 -1.95
CA ARG A 3 -14.41 -20.96 -2.36
C ARG A 3 -13.71 -20.47 -1.10
N GLY A 4 -12.55 -21.05 -0.77
CA GLY A 4 -11.76 -20.66 0.39
C GLY A 4 -11.25 -19.22 0.24
N TYR A 5 -11.37 -18.42 1.30
CA TYR A 5 -10.86 -17.05 1.36
C TYR A 5 -9.36 -17.06 1.59
N ALA A 6 -8.63 -16.26 0.81
CA ALA A 6 -7.19 -16.04 0.92
C ALA A 6 -6.90 -14.55 1.14
N GLY A 7 -5.78 -14.20 1.77
CA GLY A 7 -5.51 -12.82 2.17
C GLY A 7 -4.16 -12.64 2.85
N LEU A 8 -3.80 -11.39 3.11
CA LEU A 8 -2.57 -11.05 3.82
C LEU A 8 -2.80 -11.05 5.33
N TYR A 9 -1.90 -11.72 6.06
CA TYR A 9 -1.84 -11.72 7.52
C TYR A 9 -0.38 -11.69 7.97
N ASN A 10 0.00 -10.69 8.78
CA ASN A 10 1.38 -10.51 9.28
C ASN A 10 2.47 -10.62 8.19
N GLY A 11 2.19 -10.10 6.98
CA GLY A 11 3.11 -10.16 5.85
C GLY A 11 3.09 -11.46 5.04
N HIS A 12 2.33 -12.47 5.47
CA HIS A 12 2.17 -13.74 4.77
C HIS A 12 0.83 -13.80 4.01
N TYR A 13 0.84 -14.39 2.81
CA TYR A 13 -0.36 -14.56 1.99
C TYR A 13 -0.99 -15.94 2.26
N LEU A 14 -1.89 -15.99 3.23
CA LEU A 14 -2.58 -17.22 3.64
C LEU A 14 -3.63 -17.63 2.59
N ARG A 15 -3.69 -18.93 2.28
CA ARG A 15 -4.49 -19.49 1.18
C ARG A 15 -5.85 -20.02 1.61
N SER A 16 -6.13 -20.05 2.91
CA SER A 16 -7.41 -20.47 3.45
C SER A 16 -7.73 -19.83 4.80
N SER A 17 -9.02 -19.83 5.15
CA SER A 17 -9.48 -19.40 6.48
C SER A 17 -9.02 -20.33 7.61
N TYR A 18 -8.68 -21.58 7.30
CA TYR A 18 -8.15 -22.52 8.29
C TYR A 18 -6.67 -22.26 8.57
N GLU A 19 -5.89 -21.89 7.55
CA GLU A 19 -4.52 -21.40 7.75
C GLU A 19 -4.52 -20.13 8.61
N PHE A 20 -5.43 -19.19 8.34
CA PHE A 20 -5.59 -18.01 9.18
C PHE A 20 -5.94 -18.35 10.63
N ALA A 21 -6.88 -19.28 10.85
CA ALA A 21 -7.21 -19.73 12.20
C ALA A 21 -5.99 -20.33 12.91
N TYR A 22 -5.22 -21.18 12.22
CA TYR A 22 -4.02 -21.76 12.83
C TYR A 22 -2.95 -20.69 13.13
N ALA A 23 -2.71 -19.75 12.21
CA ALA A 23 -1.80 -18.63 12.45
C ALA A 23 -2.21 -17.79 13.68
N MET A 24 -3.51 -17.46 13.81
CA MET A 24 -4.06 -16.76 14.98
C MET A 24 -3.88 -17.54 16.28
N TYR A 25 -4.03 -18.88 16.25
CA TYR A 25 -3.77 -19.74 17.40
C TYR A 25 -2.30 -19.68 17.81
N LEU A 26 -1.37 -19.77 16.84
CA LEU A 26 0.06 -19.70 17.11
C LEU A 26 0.46 -18.34 17.69
N ASP A 27 -0.08 -17.26 17.13
CA ASP A 27 0.19 -15.89 17.60
C ASP A 27 -0.36 -15.64 19.00
N TYR A 28 -1.54 -16.20 19.34
CA TYR A 28 -2.10 -16.10 20.69
C TYR A 28 -1.20 -16.72 21.76
N TYR A 29 -0.53 -17.83 21.44
CA TYR A 29 0.42 -18.50 22.33
C TYR A 29 1.87 -18.03 22.15
N PHE A 30 2.11 -17.00 21.34
CA PHE A 30 3.45 -16.48 21.02
C PHE A 30 4.41 -17.56 20.47
N ILE A 31 3.88 -18.52 19.71
CA ILE A 31 4.67 -19.59 19.09
C ILE A 31 5.22 -19.05 17.77
N PRO A 32 6.55 -18.95 17.57
CA PRO A 32 7.10 -18.52 16.29
C PRO A 32 6.84 -19.55 15.19
N TRP A 33 6.48 -19.09 13.99
CA TRP A 33 6.21 -19.93 12.82
C TRP A 33 6.73 -19.30 11.54
N GLY A 34 7.13 -20.16 10.61
CA GLY A 34 7.37 -19.83 9.21
C GLY A 34 6.21 -20.28 8.33
N TYR A 35 6.11 -19.73 7.12
CA TYR A 35 4.98 -19.99 6.21
C TYR A 35 5.44 -20.20 4.79
N GLU A 36 5.15 -21.39 4.25
CA GLU A 36 5.55 -21.79 2.92
C GLU A 36 7.07 -21.63 2.62
N ASP A 37 7.92 -21.68 3.67
CA ASP A 37 9.36 -21.38 3.61
C ASP A 37 10.14 -22.30 2.67
N HIS A 38 9.74 -23.58 2.61
CA HIS A 38 10.47 -24.62 1.88
C HIS A 38 9.56 -25.49 1.02
N THR A 39 10.14 -26.05 -0.03
CA THR A 39 9.49 -27.06 -0.88
C THR A 39 10.32 -28.34 -0.83
N PHE A 40 9.65 -29.47 -0.65
CA PHE A 40 10.24 -30.79 -0.59
C PHE A 40 10.03 -31.55 -1.89
N ASP A 41 11.09 -32.16 -2.41
CA ASP A 41 10.99 -33.08 -3.52
C ASP A 41 10.63 -34.49 -3.00
N LEU A 42 9.46 -34.99 -3.38
CA LEU A 42 8.99 -36.35 -3.06
C LEU A 42 9.33 -37.36 -4.16
N GLY A 43 10.04 -36.95 -5.21
CA GLY A 43 10.37 -37.76 -6.39
C GLY A 43 9.25 -37.79 -7.44
N PHE A 44 7.99 -37.84 -7.01
CA PHE A 44 6.82 -37.80 -7.90
C PHE A 44 6.12 -36.45 -7.96
N LYS A 45 6.30 -35.61 -6.94
CA LYS A 45 5.83 -34.22 -6.91
C LYS A 45 6.70 -33.36 -5.99
N GLN A 46 6.70 -32.06 -6.29
CA GLN A 46 7.16 -31.04 -5.35
C GLN A 46 6.02 -30.76 -4.37
N TYR A 47 6.33 -30.71 -3.08
CA TYR A 47 5.35 -30.52 -2.01
C TYR A 47 5.76 -29.35 -1.13
N LYS A 48 4.86 -28.40 -0.91
CA LYS A 48 5.09 -27.19 -0.12
C LYS A 48 4.11 -27.19 1.05
N PRO A 49 4.57 -27.54 2.27
CA PRO A 49 3.78 -27.45 3.49
C PRO A 49 3.37 -26.02 3.84
N ASP A 50 2.33 -25.87 4.66
CA ASP A 50 1.81 -24.57 5.06
C ASP A 50 2.70 -23.91 6.12
N PHE A 51 2.96 -24.57 7.26
CA PHE A 51 3.67 -23.98 8.41
C PHE A 51 4.95 -24.74 8.78
N PHE A 52 5.95 -24.00 9.25
CA PHE A 52 7.28 -24.48 9.60
C PHE A 52 7.68 -24.02 11.02
N PHE A 53 8.34 -24.90 11.77
CA PHE A 53 8.80 -24.63 13.13
C PHE A 53 10.27 -24.99 13.28
N TYR A 54 11.04 -24.07 13.86
CA TYR A 54 12.47 -24.18 14.00
C TYR A 54 12.87 -24.25 15.47
N ASP A 55 13.96 -24.95 15.78
CA ASP A 55 14.58 -24.88 17.10
C ASP A 55 15.37 -23.57 17.29
N GLN A 56 15.96 -23.40 18.46
CA GLN A 56 16.77 -22.22 18.80
C GLN A 56 18.02 -22.04 17.91
N ASN A 57 18.46 -23.10 17.23
CA ASN A 57 19.59 -23.09 16.32
C ASN A 57 19.15 -22.87 14.85
N GLY A 58 17.86 -22.63 14.60
CA GLY A 58 17.29 -22.47 13.26
C GLY A 58 17.12 -23.78 12.49
N LYS A 59 17.21 -24.94 13.15
CA LYS A 59 16.97 -26.23 12.51
C LYS A 59 15.48 -26.52 12.45
N LEU A 60 14.99 -26.90 11.27
CA LEU A 60 13.61 -27.30 11.07
C LEU A 60 13.28 -28.57 11.87
N ILE A 61 12.32 -28.48 12.79
CA ILE A 61 11.91 -29.58 13.67
C ILE A 61 10.53 -30.15 13.34
N LYS A 62 9.59 -29.28 12.92
CA LYS A 62 8.21 -29.67 12.66
C LYS A 62 7.64 -28.91 11.46
N ILE A 63 6.84 -29.58 10.66
CA ILE A 63 5.97 -28.97 9.66
C ILE A 63 4.51 -29.29 9.96
N VAL A 64 3.62 -28.35 9.62
CA VAL A 64 2.17 -28.53 9.79
C VAL A 64 1.48 -28.21 8.47
N GLU A 65 0.62 -29.12 8.04
CA GLU A 65 -0.26 -28.95 6.89
C GLU A 65 -1.70 -28.72 7.36
N ILE A 66 -2.36 -27.74 6.76
CA ILE A 66 -3.77 -27.44 7.00
C ILE A 66 -4.61 -27.95 5.83
N LYS A 67 -5.60 -28.79 6.12
CA LYS A 67 -6.55 -29.30 5.12
C LYS A 67 -7.99 -29.09 5.50
N SER A 68 -8.84 -29.06 4.47
CA SER A 68 -10.28 -29.07 4.66
C SER A 68 -10.77 -30.45 5.10
N ARG A 69 -12.07 -30.58 5.38
CA ARG A 69 -12.72 -31.85 5.72
C ARG A 69 -12.75 -32.87 4.56
N ASN A 70 -12.22 -32.53 3.39
CA ASN A 70 -12.20 -33.42 2.23
C ASN A 70 -11.28 -34.63 2.50
N ILE A 71 -11.87 -35.83 2.49
CA ILE A 71 -11.20 -37.09 2.86
C ILE A 71 -10.05 -37.41 1.91
N GLU A 72 -10.25 -37.26 0.59
CA GLU A 72 -9.24 -37.55 -0.42
C GLU A 72 -8.03 -36.62 -0.29
N ALA A 73 -8.28 -35.32 -0.10
CA ALA A 73 -7.23 -34.32 0.10
C ALA A 73 -6.44 -34.59 1.40
N LYS A 74 -7.11 -34.98 2.48
CA LYS A 74 -6.44 -35.39 3.74
C LYS A 74 -5.58 -36.63 3.53
N ALA A 75 -6.08 -37.64 2.81
CA ALA A 75 -5.33 -38.85 2.52
C ALA A 75 -4.09 -38.57 1.64
N GLU A 76 -4.21 -37.71 0.63
CA GLU A 76 -3.08 -37.32 -0.22
C GLU A 76 -2.03 -36.51 0.56
N ALA A 77 -2.46 -35.57 1.40
CA ALA A 77 -1.58 -34.81 2.28
C ALA A 77 -0.83 -35.74 3.24
N LYS A 78 -1.54 -36.67 3.90
CA LYS A 78 -0.94 -37.64 4.82
C LYS A 78 0.13 -38.51 4.14
N LYS A 79 -0.12 -38.96 2.90
CA LYS A 79 0.90 -39.69 2.12
C LYS A 79 2.15 -38.84 1.88
N ALA A 80 1.97 -37.57 1.49
CA ALA A 80 3.08 -36.65 1.25
C ALA A 80 3.88 -36.37 2.55
N LEU A 81 3.19 -36.10 3.65
CA LEU A 81 3.81 -35.87 4.96
C LEU A 81 4.57 -37.10 5.47
N ASN A 82 4.03 -38.30 5.30
CA ASN A 82 4.75 -39.54 5.64
C ASN A 82 6.04 -39.68 4.84
N SER A 83 6.01 -39.41 3.52
CA SER A 83 7.23 -39.41 2.70
C SER A 83 8.25 -38.36 3.16
N ILE A 84 7.79 -37.19 3.63
CA ILE A 84 8.68 -36.17 4.19
C ILE A 84 9.30 -36.65 5.51
N LYS A 85 8.48 -37.17 6.42
CA LYS A 85 8.92 -37.69 7.71
C LYS A 85 9.96 -38.80 7.55
N GLU A 86 9.73 -39.73 6.64
CA GLU A 86 10.65 -40.84 6.39
C GLU A 86 11.98 -40.38 5.77
N ARG A 87 11.92 -39.52 4.76
CA ARG A 87 13.08 -39.10 3.96
C ARG A 87 13.94 -38.03 4.62
N TYR A 88 13.29 -37.06 5.27
CA TYR A 88 13.96 -35.89 5.84
C TYR A 88 14.04 -35.93 7.37
N LYS A 89 13.40 -36.91 8.02
CA LYS A 89 13.38 -37.09 9.48
C LYS A 89 12.85 -35.85 10.22
N ILE A 90 11.85 -35.19 9.64
CA ILE A 90 11.15 -34.01 10.19
C ILE A 90 9.80 -34.45 10.74
N ASP A 91 9.39 -33.92 11.89
CA ASP A 91 8.05 -34.22 12.41
C ASP A 91 6.97 -33.52 11.58
N CYS A 92 5.86 -34.21 11.34
CA CYS A 92 4.84 -33.75 10.41
C CYS A 92 3.46 -33.91 11.02
N GLU A 93 2.67 -32.86 10.98
CA GLU A 93 1.30 -32.83 11.50
C GLU A 93 0.33 -32.42 10.40
N LEU A 94 -0.86 -33.03 10.39
CA LEU A 94 -1.97 -32.67 9.52
C LEU A 94 -3.10 -32.19 10.40
N LEU A 95 -3.47 -30.92 10.27
CA LEU A 95 -4.60 -30.34 10.97
C LEU A 95 -5.73 -30.10 9.99
N SER A 96 -6.94 -30.47 10.38
CA SER A 96 -8.16 -30.14 9.68
C SER A 96 -9.14 -29.45 10.62
N TYR A 97 -10.40 -29.31 10.21
CA TYR A 97 -11.38 -28.57 11.00
C TYR A 97 -11.54 -29.19 12.39
N GLU A 98 -11.55 -30.52 12.48
CA GLU A 98 -11.75 -31.25 13.73
C GLU A 98 -10.62 -30.95 14.71
N GLU A 99 -9.36 -31.03 14.27
CA GLU A 99 -8.20 -30.73 15.11
C GLU A 99 -8.13 -29.24 15.49
N LEU A 100 -8.45 -28.33 14.56
CA LEU A 100 -8.53 -26.90 14.87
C LEU A 100 -9.63 -26.61 15.91
N LEU A 101 -10.76 -27.33 15.86
CA LEU A 101 -11.83 -27.14 16.84
C LEU A 101 -11.35 -27.52 18.26
N GLU A 102 -10.57 -28.59 18.39
CA GLU A 102 -9.95 -28.99 19.66
C GLU A 102 -8.97 -27.95 20.17
N LEU A 103 -8.08 -27.44 19.31
CA LEU A 103 -7.09 -26.40 19.66
C LEU A 103 -7.74 -25.12 20.18
N TYR A 104 -8.96 -24.83 19.72
CA TYR A 104 -9.71 -23.63 20.11
C TYR A 104 -10.55 -23.79 21.37
N ARG A 105 -10.75 -25.00 21.91
CA ARG A 105 -11.53 -25.22 23.14
C ARG A 105 -11.04 -24.40 24.35
N PRO A 106 -9.74 -24.27 24.64
CA PRO A 106 -9.27 -23.50 25.80
C PRO A 106 -9.18 -21.99 25.53
N LEU A 107 -9.45 -21.51 24.32
CA LEU A 107 -9.27 -20.11 23.95
C LEU A 107 -10.46 -19.24 24.36
N PRO A 108 -10.25 -17.93 24.60
CA PRO A 108 -11.34 -17.00 24.92
C PRO A 108 -12.19 -16.63 23.70
N PHE A 109 -11.92 -17.20 22.53
CA PHE A 109 -12.65 -16.97 21.28
C PHE A 109 -12.80 -18.27 20.50
N SER A 110 -13.86 -18.34 19.68
CA SER A 110 -14.17 -19.56 18.93
C SER A 110 -13.49 -19.60 17.55
N LEU A 111 -13.31 -20.82 17.02
CA LEU A 111 -12.84 -21.02 15.64
C LEU A 111 -13.77 -20.31 14.63
N ASN A 112 -15.08 -20.40 14.84
CA ASN A 112 -16.07 -19.78 13.94
C ASN A 112 -16.00 -18.26 13.97
N SER A 113 -15.76 -17.64 15.13
CA SER A 113 -15.59 -16.17 15.22
C SER A 113 -14.33 -15.70 14.49
N VAL A 114 -13.23 -16.45 14.60
CA VAL A 114 -11.97 -16.14 13.88
C VAL A 114 -12.14 -16.30 12.37
N ILE A 115 -12.75 -17.40 11.90
CA ILE A 115 -13.05 -17.58 10.47
C ILE A 115 -13.97 -16.46 9.96
N SER A 116 -14.98 -16.07 10.73
CA SER A 116 -15.90 -14.99 10.36
C SER A 116 -15.19 -13.63 10.28
N GLN A 117 -14.24 -13.37 11.19
CA GLN A 117 -13.39 -12.19 11.16
C GLN A 117 -12.54 -12.15 9.88
N TRP A 118 -11.94 -13.27 9.50
CA TRP A 118 -11.18 -13.38 8.26
C TRP A 118 -12.03 -13.03 7.05
N ILE A 119 -13.17 -13.69 6.89
CA ILE A 119 -14.09 -13.50 5.75
C ILE A 119 -14.56 -12.05 5.61
N LYS A 120 -14.71 -11.32 6.72
CA LYS A 120 -15.15 -9.93 6.75
C LYS A 120 -13.99 -8.92 6.65
N SER A 121 -12.75 -9.38 6.72
CA SER A 121 -11.58 -8.50 6.65
C SER A 121 -11.40 -7.94 5.23
N LYS A 122 -10.98 -6.67 5.17
CA LYS A 122 -10.65 -5.96 3.92
C LYS A 122 -9.43 -6.56 3.20
N ASP A 123 -8.60 -7.29 3.94
CA ASP A 123 -7.37 -7.90 3.43
C ASP A 123 -7.58 -9.30 2.87
N THR A 124 -8.83 -9.74 2.72
CA THR A 124 -9.19 -11.07 2.22
C THR A 124 -10.02 -11.00 0.95
N SER A 125 -9.88 -12.05 0.14
CA SER A 125 -10.62 -12.21 -1.11
C SER A 125 -10.95 -13.67 -1.36
N ILE A 126 -12.09 -13.88 -2.01
CA ILE A 126 -12.49 -15.17 -2.57
C ILE A 126 -11.58 -15.54 -3.76
N ASN A 127 -11.00 -14.53 -4.42
CA ASN A 127 -10.12 -14.71 -5.57
C ASN A 127 -8.68 -14.84 -5.10
N LYS A 128 -8.17 -16.08 -5.09
CA LYS A 128 -6.77 -16.38 -4.79
C LYS A 128 -5.85 -15.77 -5.85
N ALA A 129 -4.66 -15.34 -5.43
CA ALA A 129 -3.63 -14.83 -6.34
C ALA A 129 -3.24 -15.90 -7.38
N THR A 130 -3.42 -15.57 -8.67
CA THR A 130 -3.12 -16.46 -9.80
C THR A 130 -1.80 -16.14 -10.51
N PHE A 131 -1.13 -15.06 -10.13
CA PHE A 131 0.16 -14.63 -10.69
C PHE A 131 1.00 -13.91 -9.61
N GLY A 132 2.29 -13.72 -9.91
CA GLY A 132 3.23 -13.07 -8.98
C GLY A 132 3.61 -13.93 -7.78
N GLU A 133 4.27 -13.31 -6.81
CA GLU A 133 4.85 -13.96 -5.62
C GLU A 133 3.83 -14.64 -4.70
N HIS A 134 2.59 -14.18 -4.71
CA HIS A 134 1.51 -14.74 -3.90
C HIS A 134 0.86 -16.00 -4.51
N ASN A 135 1.20 -16.38 -5.75
CA ASN A 135 0.74 -17.64 -6.34
C ASN A 135 1.42 -18.83 -5.64
N GLY A 136 0.67 -19.87 -5.27
CA GLY A 136 1.21 -21.09 -4.63
C GLY A 136 2.26 -21.82 -5.45
N HIS A 137 2.17 -21.68 -6.77
CA HIS A 137 3.13 -22.21 -7.72
C HIS A 137 4.22 -21.22 -8.10
N TYR A 138 4.35 -20.08 -7.42
CA TYR A 138 5.45 -19.14 -7.65
C TYR A 138 6.79 -19.86 -7.46
N ASN A 139 7.69 -19.70 -8.45
CA ASN A 139 8.96 -20.38 -8.58
C ASN A 139 8.93 -21.93 -8.69
N LEU A 140 7.76 -22.57 -8.72
CA LEU A 140 7.67 -24.01 -8.97
C LEU A 140 7.83 -24.29 -10.46
N LYS A 141 8.94 -24.94 -10.84
CA LYS A 141 9.22 -25.33 -12.21
C LYS A 141 8.60 -26.70 -12.50
N HIS A 142 7.92 -26.83 -13.64
CA HIS A 142 7.50 -28.14 -14.15
C HIS A 142 8.73 -28.98 -14.54
N SER A 143 8.70 -30.27 -14.19
CA SER A 143 9.66 -31.26 -14.67
C SER A 143 9.59 -31.41 -16.19
N VAL A 144 10.66 -31.94 -16.80
CA VAL A 144 10.72 -32.20 -18.25
C VAL A 144 9.58 -33.13 -18.68
N SER A 145 9.31 -34.17 -17.89
CA SER A 145 8.23 -35.13 -18.16
C SER A 145 6.84 -34.48 -18.06
N ALA A 146 6.60 -33.62 -17.06
CA ALA A 146 5.36 -32.87 -16.94
C ALA A 146 5.16 -31.92 -18.14
N LYS A 147 6.20 -31.18 -18.55
CA LYS A 147 6.15 -30.32 -19.74
C LYS A 147 5.80 -31.10 -21.00
N LYS A 148 6.39 -32.29 -21.18
CA LYS A 148 6.08 -33.20 -22.30
C LYS A 148 4.61 -33.61 -22.29
N LYS A 149 4.10 -34.11 -21.15
CA LYS A 149 2.69 -34.52 -20.99
C LYS A 149 1.72 -33.37 -21.24
N ILE A 150 2.00 -32.18 -20.70
CA ILE A 150 1.21 -30.97 -20.94
C ILE A 150 1.19 -30.64 -22.44
N GLY A 151 2.34 -30.64 -23.10
CA GLY A 151 2.45 -30.38 -24.53
C GLY A 151 1.69 -31.40 -25.39
N GLU A 152 1.81 -32.68 -25.09
CA GLU A 152 1.07 -33.76 -25.77
C GLU A 152 -0.44 -33.65 -25.56
N HIS A 153 -0.88 -33.32 -24.34
CA HIS A 153 -2.29 -33.08 -24.05
C HIS A 153 -2.83 -31.87 -24.82
N THR A 154 -2.10 -30.75 -24.85
CA THR A 154 -2.47 -29.58 -25.64
C THR A 154 -2.55 -29.91 -27.12
N LYS A 155 -1.57 -30.62 -27.69
CA LYS A 155 -1.62 -31.07 -29.10
C LYS A 155 -2.87 -31.90 -29.39
N ARG A 156 -3.20 -32.86 -28.51
CA ARG A 156 -4.42 -33.69 -28.62
C ARG A 156 -5.70 -32.86 -28.57
N LEU A 157 -5.79 -31.88 -27.66
CA LEU A 157 -6.93 -30.97 -27.58
C LEU A 157 -7.11 -30.18 -28.88
N TRP A 158 -6.01 -29.67 -29.47
CA TRP A 158 -6.05 -28.93 -30.72
C TRP A 158 -6.38 -29.78 -31.94
N SER A 159 -5.98 -31.06 -31.96
CA SER A 159 -6.32 -31.99 -33.03
C SER A 159 -7.76 -32.51 -32.95
N SER A 160 -8.38 -32.47 -31.77
CA SER A 160 -9.79 -32.87 -31.57
C SER A 160 -10.77 -31.79 -32.07
N ASP A 161 -12.05 -32.14 -32.29
CA ASP A 161 -13.15 -31.16 -32.41
C ASP A 161 -13.91 -30.99 -31.09
N SER A 162 -13.17 -30.93 -29.98
CA SER A 162 -13.77 -30.81 -28.65
C SER A 162 -14.31 -29.39 -28.38
N GLU A 163 -15.29 -29.31 -27.48
CA GLU A 163 -15.79 -28.03 -26.93
C GLU A 163 -14.66 -27.16 -26.36
N ALA A 164 -13.62 -27.78 -25.79
CA ALA A 164 -12.43 -27.08 -25.34
C ALA A 164 -11.71 -26.33 -26.47
N ARG A 165 -11.53 -26.97 -27.65
CA ARG A 165 -10.95 -26.31 -28.84
C ARG A 165 -11.81 -25.14 -29.31
N ARG A 166 -13.14 -25.31 -29.36
CA ARG A 166 -14.07 -24.25 -29.77
C ARG A 166 -13.97 -23.03 -28.85
N ARG A 167 -13.90 -23.24 -27.54
CA ARG A 167 -13.67 -22.17 -26.54
C ARG A 167 -12.31 -21.49 -26.70
N MET A 168 -11.25 -22.25 -26.96
CA MET A 168 -9.92 -21.70 -27.25
C MET A 168 -9.94 -20.81 -28.51
N GLN A 169 -10.56 -21.27 -29.59
CA GLN A 169 -10.72 -20.49 -30.83
C GLN A 169 -11.57 -19.24 -30.61
N ALA A 170 -12.66 -19.33 -29.86
CA ALA A 170 -13.48 -18.18 -29.50
C ALA A 170 -12.70 -17.17 -28.64
N GLY A 171 -11.86 -17.64 -27.72
CA GLY A 171 -10.94 -16.79 -26.94
C GLY A 171 -9.93 -16.06 -27.83
N LEU A 172 -9.34 -16.75 -28.80
CA LEU A 172 -8.45 -16.13 -29.79
C LEU A 172 -9.16 -15.06 -30.62
N ARG A 173 -10.39 -15.32 -31.07
CA ARG A 173 -11.23 -14.34 -31.79
C ARG A 173 -11.57 -13.12 -30.92
N LYS A 174 -11.99 -13.33 -29.67
CA LYS A 174 -12.36 -12.26 -28.72
C LYS A 174 -11.16 -11.40 -28.30
N SER A 175 -10.00 -12.01 -28.16
CA SER A 175 -8.78 -11.32 -27.72
C SER A 175 -8.13 -10.47 -28.82
N GLY A 176 -8.62 -10.53 -30.07
CA GLY A 176 -8.04 -9.80 -31.20
C GLY A 176 -6.59 -10.20 -31.53
N ILE A 177 -6.09 -11.32 -30.96
CA ILE A 177 -4.70 -11.73 -31.06
C ILE A 177 -4.41 -12.22 -32.48
N LYS A 178 -3.87 -11.32 -33.31
CA LYS A 178 -3.03 -11.66 -34.46
C LYS A 178 -1.72 -12.25 -33.92
N LYS A 179 -1.31 -13.43 -34.41
CA LYS A 179 0.03 -13.96 -34.13
C LYS A 179 1.08 -12.90 -34.48
N GLY A 180 1.90 -12.52 -33.51
CA GLY A 180 2.92 -11.47 -33.64
C GLY A 180 2.52 -10.21 -32.86
N TYR A 181 2.96 -10.13 -31.61
CA TYR A 181 2.91 -8.88 -30.86
C TYR A 181 3.63 -7.79 -31.66
N ILE A 182 2.98 -6.65 -31.90
CA ILE A 182 3.73 -5.40 -31.98
C ILE A 182 4.25 -5.20 -30.57
N LYS A 183 5.51 -5.59 -30.32
CA LYS A 183 6.23 -5.18 -29.11
C LYS A 183 6.30 -3.67 -29.19
N VAL A 184 5.42 -2.97 -28.47
CA VAL A 184 5.57 -1.52 -28.28
C VAL A 184 6.97 -1.34 -27.70
N PRO A 185 7.86 -0.59 -28.37
CA PRO A 185 9.24 -0.51 -27.93
C PRO A 185 9.28 0.15 -26.55
N ARG A 186 10.32 -0.19 -25.80
CA ARG A 186 10.61 0.48 -24.54
C ARG A 186 11.72 1.50 -24.77
N GLU A 187 11.64 2.59 -24.04
CA GLU A 187 12.66 3.62 -24.00
C GLU A 187 13.11 3.84 -22.57
N ASN A 188 14.33 4.34 -22.40
CA ASN A 188 14.82 4.82 -21.12
C ASN A 188 14.44 6.30 -21.00
N ARG A 189 13.79 6.67 -19.90
CA ARG A 189 13.52 8.07 -19.52
C ARG A 189 14.26 8.40 -18.24
N LEU A 190 14.60 9.68 -18.07
CA LEU A 190 15.11 10.20 -16.81
C LEU A 190 13.94 10.52 -15.87
N CYS A 191 14.00 10.05 -14.62
CA CYS A 191 13.00 10.35 -13.61
C CYS A 191 13.04 11.83 -13.23
N GLU A 192 11.92 12.54 -13.32
CA GLU A 192 11.87 13.95 -12.92
C GLU A 192 12.09 14.20 -11.42
N GLY A 193 11.95 13.16 -10.59
CA GLY A 193 12.14 13.27 -9.14
C GLY A 193 13.56 12.94 -8.64
N CYS A 194 14.29 12.04 -9.32
CA CYS A 194 15.60 11.57 -8.85
C CYS A 194 16.66 11.45 -9.94
N THR A 195 16.34 11.89 -11.16
CA THR A 195 17.19 11.89 -12.37
C THR A 195 17.73 10.52 -12.81
N LYS A 196 17.39 9.44 -12.12
CA LYS A 196 17.75 8.07 -12.52
C LYS A 196 17.00 7.64 -13.78
N GLU A 197 17.68 6.91 -14.64
CA GLU A 197 17.05 6.26 -15.79
C GLU A 197 16.09 5.15 -15.34
N PHE A 198 14.96 5.05 -16.04
CA PHE A 198 14.00 3.96 -15.87
C PHE A 198 13.35 3.62 -17.21
N GLN A 199 13.03 2.33 -17.38
CA GLN A 199 12.51 1.83 -18.64
C GLN A 199 10.97 1.87 -18.66
N VAL A 200 10.40 2.46 -19.73
CA VAL A 200 8.95 2.56 -19.93
C VAL A 200 8.57 2.23 -21.37
N LEU A 201 7.29 1.92 -21.59
CA LEU A 201 6.75 1.85 -22.95
C LEU A 201 6.75 3.25 -23.56
N ILE A 202 7.07 3.37 -24.86
CA ILE A 202 7.01 4.65 -25.58
C ILE A 202 5.63 5.33 -25.42
N THR A 203 4.56 4.54 -25.39
CA THR A 203 3.18 5.04 -25.20
C THR A 203 2.81 5.39 -23.76
N SER A 204 3.69 5.10 -22.80
CA SER A 204 3.42 5.38 -21.37
C SER A 204 3.51 6.88 -21.10
N SER A 205 2.61 7.41 -20.28
CA SER A 205 2.68 8.78 -19.75
C SER A 205 3.50 8.88 -18.46
N GLN A 206 4.15 7.79 -18.03
CA GLN A 206 4.90 7.74 -16.78
C GLN A 206 6.15 8.63 -16.83
N ARG A 207 6.24 9.55 -15.86
CA ARG A 207 7.32 10.56 -15.70
C ARG A 207 8.29 10.24 -14.56
N PHE A 208 7.92 9.33 -13.65
CA PHE A 208 8.68 9.00 -12.45
C PHE A 208 9.01 7.51 -12.40
N CYS A 209 10.20 7.17 -11.92
CA CYS A 209 10.63 5.77 -11.79
C CYS A 209 9.87 4.99 -10.70
N SER A 210 9.21 5.68 -9.77
CA SER A 210 8.45 5.08 -8.68
C SER A 210 7.38 6.03 -8.14
N GLN A 211 6.39 5.47 -7.44
CA GLN A 211 5.39 6.24 -6.70
C GLN A 211 6.04 7.12 -5.62
N LEU A 212 7.12 6.65 -4.99
CA LEU A 212 7.89 7.44 -4.02
C LEU A 212 8.47 8.72 -4.66
N CYS A 213 9.04 8.61 -5.87
CA CYS A 213 9.57 9.79 -6.58
C CYS A 213 8.45 10.76 -6.98
N SER A 214 7.32 10.24 -7.47
CA SER A 214 6.14 11.04 -7.78
C SER A 214 5.64 11.81 -6.54
N GLY A 215 5.49 11.12 -5.41
CA GLY A 215 5.03 11.71 -4.14
C GLY A 215 5.97 12.79 -3.62
N LYS A 216 7.29 12.53 -3.59
CA LYS A 216 8.28 13.54 -3.18
C LYS A 216 8.24 14.78 -4.07
N PHE A 217 8.18 14.59 -5.39
CA PHE A 217 8.10 15.70 -6.33
C PHE A 217 6.82 16.53 -6.15
N ALA A 218 5.68 15.87 -5.93
CA ALA A 218 4.41 16.54 -5.65
C ALA A 218 4.47 17.40 -4.38
N ILE A 219 5.11 16.92 -3.31
CA ILE A 219 5.29 17.68 -2.06
C ILE A 219 6.15 18.92 -2.29
N ILE A 220 7.25 18.80 -3.03
CA ILE A 220 8.12 19.93 -3.38
C ILE A 220 7.32 20.98 -4.15
N LYS A 221 6.61 20.58 -5.21
CA LYS A 221 5.78 21.49 -6.01
C LYS A 221 4.65 22.15 -5.22
N ALA A 222 4.01 21.40 -4.31
CA ALA A 222 2.98 21.96 -3.42
C ALA A 222 3.59 23.00 -2.46
N THR A 223 4.79 22.74 -1.94
CA THR A 223 5.52 23.65 -1.06
C THR A 223 5.92 24.92 -1.80
N GLU A 224 6.50 24.80 -3.00
CA GLU A 224 6.85 25.95 -3.85
C GLU A 224 5.63 26.84 -4.11
N ARG A 225 4.51 26.23 -4.53
CA ARG A 225 3.25 26.95 -4.79
C ARG A 225 2.68 27.61 -3.54
N TYR A 226 2.80 26.95 -2.39
CA TYR A 226 2.39 27.53 -1.11
C TYR A 226 3.25 28.74 -0.73
N VAL A 227 4.58 28.63 -0.88
CA VAL A 227 5.52 29.73 -0.61
C VAL A 227 5.28 30.91 -1.53
N GLU A 228 5.07 30.66 -2.82
CA GLU A 228 4.77 31.70 -3.80
C GLU A 228 3.45 32.41 -3.49
N LYS A 229 2.37 31.66 -3.24
CA LYS A 229 1.07 32.23 -2.83
C LYS A 229 1.20 33.06 -1.55
N ARG A 230 1.99 32.58 -0.58
CA ARG A 230 2.24 33.32 0.67
C ARG A 230 2.98 34.62 0.42
N LYS A 231 3.96 34.64 -0.50
CA LYS A 231 4.69 35.85 -0.88
C LYS A 231 3.76 36.90 -1.47
N THR A 232 2.84 36.51 -2.36
CA THR A 232 1.81 37.40 -2.91
C THR A 232 0.90 37.95 -1.80
N ILE A 233 0.34 37.08 -0.96
CA ILE A 233 -0.52 37.51 0.16
C ILE A 233 0.20 38.47 1.11
N HIS A 234 1.48 38.22 1.41
CA HIS A 234 2.27 39.12 2.25
C HIS A 234 2.45 40.50 1.60
N GLN A 235 2.69 40.54 0.29
CA GLN A 235 2.82 41.80 -0.44
C GLN A 235 1.48 42.57 -0.43
N ASP A 236 0.37 41.90 -0.72
CA ASP A 236 -0.96 42.51 -0.75
C ASP A 236 -1.37 43.06 0.64
N ILE A 237 -1.07 42.30 1.71
CA ILE A 237 -1.31 42.74 3.09
C ILE A 237 -0.48 44.00 3.39
N LYS A 238 0.79 44.03 2.99
CA LYS A 238 1.68 45.18 3.24
C LYS A 238 1.17 46.44 2.53
N GLU A 239 0.79 46.32 1.25
CA GLU A 239 0.21 47.40 0.47
C GLU A 239 -1.11 47.88 1.06
N TYR A 240 -1.98 46.96 1.46
CA TYR A 240 -3.24 47.29 2.12
C TYR A 240 -3.03 48.05 3.42
N ILE A 241 -2.07 47.64 4.26
CA ILE A 241 -1.74 48.34 5.51
C ILE A 241 -1.24 49.76 5.23
N ILE A 242 -0.41 49.94 4.20
CA ILE A 242 0.07 51.27 3.77
C ILE A 242 -1.11 52.16 3.37
N GLN A 243 -1.99 51.67 2.50
CA GLN A 243 -3.17 52.43 2.05
C GLN A 243 -4.12 52.74 3.20
N TRP A 244 -4.42 51.74 4.03
CA TRP A 244 -5.27 51.90 5.20
C TRP A 244 -4.70 52.95 6.16
N SER A 245 -3.37 52.98 6.35
CA SER A 245 -2.69 53.99 7.18
C SER A 245 -2.92 55.40 6.66
N ILE A 246 -2.81 55.60 5.34
CA ILE A 246 -3.01 56.90 4.69
C ILE A 246 -4.47 57.34 4.81
N THR A 247 -5.44 56.45 4.51
CA THR A 247 -6.88 56.74 4.61
C THR A 247 -7.30 57.05 6.05
N ASN A 248 -6.71 56.37 7.03
CA ASN A 248 -7.04 56.51 8.45
C ASN A 248 -5.99 57.34 9.22
N LYS A 249 -5.33 58.28 8.55
CA LYS A 249 -4.20 59.05 9.08
C LYS A 249 -4.43 59.62 10.47
N LYS A 250 -5.58 60.25 10.70
CA LYS A 250 -5.93 60.85 12.00
C LYS A 250 -5.93 59.78 13.11
N THR A 251 -6.68 58.70 12.90
CA THR A 251 -6.79 57.56 13.80
C THR A 251 -5.43 56.93 14.11
N VAL A 252 -4.58 56.73 13.09
CA VAL A 252 -3.25 56.15 13.25
C VAL A 252 -2.34 57.06 14.06
N SER A 253 -2.25 58.34 13.72
CA SER A 253 -1.36 59.31 14.36
C SER A 253 -1.69 59.51 15.85
N GLU A 254 -2.98 59.63 16.17
CA GLU A 254 -3.48 59.89 17.53
C GLU A 254 -3.47 58.64 18.43
N THR A 255 -3.27 57.44 17.88
CA THR A 255 -3.34 56.19 18.67
C THR A 255 -2.26 56.11 19.75
N PRO A 256 -2.62 55.99 21.04
CA PRO A 256 -1.66 55.76 22.11
C PRO A 256 -1.23 54.28 22.18
N LEU A 257 0.01 54.03 22.62
CA LEU A 257 0.62 52.69 22.57
C LEU A 257 -0.06 51.63 23.45
N ASN A 258 -0.88 52.04 24.41
CA ASN A 258 -1.68 51.16 25.27
C ASN A 258 -3.06 50.79 24.68
N LYS A 259 -3.50 51.44 23.59
CA LYS A 259 -4.81 51.20 22.93
C LYS A 259 -4.67 50.63 21.51
N ILE A 260 -3.49 50.16 21.13
CA ILE A 260 -3.20 49.68 19.76
C ILE A 260 -4.17 48.56 19.34
N LYS A 261 -4.47 47.63 20.25
CA LYS A 261 -5.33 46.47 19.92
C LYS A 261 -6.70 46.93 19.41
N THR A 262 -7.35 47.86 20.12
CA THR A 262 -8.68 48.36 19.76
C THR A 262 -8.64 49.18 18.48
N THR A 263 -7.60 49.98 18.27
CA THR A 263 -7.47 50.78 17.03
C THR A 263 -7.23 49.91 15.80
N LEU A 264 -6.45 48.83 15.93
CA LEU A 264 -6.10 47.96 14.80
C LEU A 264 -7.14 46.87 14.53
N THR A 265 -8.18 46.71 15.36
CA THR A 265 -9.23 45.70 15.14
C THR A 265 -9.87 45.81 13.75
N PRO A 266 -10.33 47.00 13.29
CA PRO A 266 -10.93 47.11 11.96
C PRO A 266 -9.98 46.69 10.84
N LEU A 267 -8.71 47.10 10.92
CA LEU A 267 -7.67 46.69 9.97
C LEU A 267 -7.47 45.18 9.94
N VAL A 268 -7.43 44.53 11.11
CA VAL A 268 -7.25 43.07 11.19
C VAL A 268 -8.48 42.34 10.65
N ASP A 269 -9.69 42.85 10.89
CA ASP A 269 -10.93 42.28 10.37
C ASP A 269 -11.01 42.42 8.85
N ASP A 270 -10.59 43.56 8.29
CA ASP A 270 -10.48 43.77 6.85
C ASP A 270 -9.46 42.81 6.22
N ILE A 271 -8.28 42.66 6.85
CA ILE A 271 -7.25 41.71 6.39
C ILE A 271 -7.77 40.26 6.44
N GLN A 272 -8.53 39.90 7.48
CA GLN A 272 -9.16 38.59 7.56
C GLN A 272 -10.17 38.39 6.42
N LYS A 273 -10.98 39.40 6.11
CA LYS A 273 -12.01 39.34 5.07
C LYS A 273 -11.41 39.27 3.65
N LEU A 274 -10.37 40.07 3.38
CA LEU A 274 -9.75 40.19 2.06
C LEU A 274 -8.75 39.08 1.78
N PHE A 275 -7.94 38.70 2.77
CA PHE A 275 -6.79 37.81 2.59
C PHE A 275 -6.89 36.49 3.39
N GLY A 276 -7.92 36.33 4.22
CA GLY A 276 -8.10 35.13 5.05
C GLY A 276 -7.12 35.03 6.23
N VAL A 277 -6.42 36.11 6.57
CA VAL A 277 -5.38 36.11 7.61
C VAL A 277 -5.87 36.82 8.87
N LYS A 278 -5.99 36.08 9.98
CA LYS A 278 -6.35 36.61 11.30
C LYS A 278 -5.17 36.71 12.27
N ASP A 279 -4.17 35.83 12.11
CA ASP A 279 -3.03 35.75 13.02
C ASP A 279 -2.11 36.96 12.83
N PHE A 280 -1.98 37.76 13.89
CA PHE A 280 -1.16 38.97 13.87
C PHE A 280 0.31 38.69 13.54
N ARG A 281 0.85 37.52 13.89
CA ARG A 281 2.23 37.15 13.59
C ARG A 281 2.47 37.03 12.09
N VAL A 282 1.45 36.60 11.35
CA VAL A 282 1.49 36.52 9.88
C VAL A 282 1.39 37.91 9.27
N ILE A 283 0.49 38.74 9.79
CA ILE A 283 0.34 40.16 9.39
C ILE A 283 1.65 40.93 9.62
N SER A 284 2.29 40.72 10.76
CA SER A 284 3.56 41.36 11.09
C SER A 284 4.68 40.90 10.15
N LYS A 285 4.80 39.58 9.91
CA LYS A 285 5.74 39.02 8.93
C LYS A 285 5.52 39.53 7.51
N ALA A 286 4.29 39.87 7.14
CA ALA A 286 3.99 40.44 5.83
C ALA A 286 4.62 41.82 5.65
N VAL A 287 4.65 42.64 6.70
CA VAL A 287 5.21 44.00 6.66
C VAL A 287 6.73 43.98 6.80
N PHE A 288 7.24 43.19 7.75
CA PHE A 288 8.63 43.30 8.20
C PHE A 288 9.54 42.12 7.83
N GLY A 289 8.98 41.04 7.26
CA GLY A 289 9.72 39.79 7.01
C GLY A 289 9.88 38.89 8.24
N GLU A 290 9.62 39.40 9.45
CA GLU A 290 9.71 38.68 10.71
C GLU A 290 8.57 39.04 11.67
N ASP A 291 8.40 38.25 12.74
CA ASP A 291 7.34 38.49 13.72
C ASP A 291 7.71 39.64 14.65
N ARG A 292 7.08 40.79 14.44
CA ARG A 292 7.19 41.98 15.30
C ARG A 292 5.87 42.28 15.99
N GLY A 293 5.92 42.88 17.17
CA GLY A 293 4.72 43.19 17.94
C GLY A 293 3.86 44.30 17.33
N ARG A 294 2.62 44.43 17.82
CA ARG A 294 1.65 45.49 17.42
C ARG A 294 2.21 46.92 17.55
N LYS A 295 3.13 47.13 18.49
CA LYS A 295 3.83 48.41 18.70
C LYS A 295 4.67 48.81 17.49
N GLU A 296 5.40 47.88 16.89
CA GLU A 296 6.20 48.21 15.71
C GLU A 296 5.32 48.47 14.49
N LEU A 297 4.23 47.73 14.36
CA LEU A 297 3.27 47.97 13.28
C LEU A 297 2.67 49.38 13.37
N ILE A 298 2.20 49.82 14.54
CA ILE A 298 1.65 51.19 14.65
C ILE A 298 2.73 52.25 14.43
N MET A 299 3.98 52.02 14.85
CA MET A 299 5.09 52.94 14.59
C MET A 299 5.39 53.04 13.08
N PHE A 300 5.41 51.90 12.38
CA PHE A 300 5.53 51.85 10.92
C PHE A 300 4.39 52.63 10.24
N MET A 301 3.14 52.39 10.64
CA MET A 301 1.98 53.10 10.08
C MET A 301 2.06 54.61 10.34
N LYS A 302 2.47 55.04 11.53
CA LYS A 302 2.70 56.47 11.84
C LYS A 302 3.79 57.08 10.95
N LYS A 303 4.87 56.33 10.67
CA LYS A 303 5.93 56.76 9.76
C LYS A 303 5.38 56.95 8.33
N VAL A 304 4.61 55.98 7.83
CA VAL A 304 3.91 56.06 6.53
C VAL A 304 2.98 57.28 6.44
N CYS A 305 2.29 57.63 7.52
CA CYS A 305 1.43 58.82 7.56
C CYS A 305 2.19 60.16 7.49
N ASN A 306 3.45 60.17 7.93
CA ASN A 306 4.27 61.37 8.10
C ASN A 306 5.24 61.59 6.93
N GLU A 307 5.70 60.52 6.30
CA GLU A 307 6.49 60.58 5.07
C GLU A 307 5.55 60.67 3.86
N LYS A 308 5.75 61.66 2.98
CA LYS A 308 5.18 61.61 1.62
C LYS A 308 5.89 60.49 0.86
N ILE A 309 5.46 59.25 1.06
CA ILE A 309 5.99 58.10 0.32
C ILE A 309 5.37 58.14 -1.08
N CYS A 310 6.11 58.72 -2.03
CA CYS A 310 5.91 58.55 -3.47
C CYS A 310 6.52 57.24 -3.94
#